data_AF-A0A7C4KUY9-F1
#
_entry.id   AF-A0A7C4KUY9-F1
#
_cell.length_a   1.000
_cell.length_b   1.000
_cell.length_c   1.000
_cell.angle_alpha   90.00
_cell.angle_beta   90.00
_cell.angle_gamma   90.00
#
_symmetry.space_group_name_H-M   'P 1'
#
loop_
_entity.id
_entity.type
_entity.pdbx_description
1 polymer ?
#
loop_
_entity_poly.entity_id
_entity_poly.type
_entity_poly.pdbx_seq_one_letter_code
_entity_poly.pdbx_strand_id
1 'polypeptide(L)'
;MTFAPRRRWSFRDLRQRADAFLSLAGRELDIEQRRRVRLVNWGGAVMAVMLSFWILNQVAYGAWPLAAWQAGSLLATLAGMAAVRRGRRLLLWAHWMCLAMMGSVFSAATYSGGLTPASLSLMLCVPVCAVVLAGRGGLWWTPVMIAGVVGMALAERQGVVFPYLTPEEWRRFDTVMTWLTSFLGITLVFAYNHAACARAERDQEAALAEARSVSDAKTRFLASLNREIREPLHRILGLMVLLKEEPAAERRRELGGEARRIGQALAGAVEGILRLARDEHLLEIQRERLAGPLRLPEWKNAHAAAKPAPAATAPVSLRVLVAEDDPVSRRLLVRNLAELGCEVAEAGDGRAALEALKGGGFALALIDCQLPGLDGFALARKLRRFEGEIGARRQRLIGMSAEASAAQAENCTAAGMDGFLPKPFGRADLEALLRQVRSPAES
;
A
#
# COMPACT_ATOMS: atom_id res chain seq x y z
N MET A 1 -51.54 5.55 12.07
CA MET A 1 -50.52 6.48 11.57
C MET A 1 -50.07 6.01 10.20
N THR A 2 -50.42 6.77 9.16
CA THR A 2 -50.10 6.52 7.75
C THR A 2 -48.60 6.67 7.51
N PHE A 3 -47.92 5.57 7.21
CA PHE A 3 -46.51 5.58 6.79
C PHE A 3 -46.40 6.17 5.39
N ALA A 4 -45.76 7.33 5.27
CA ALA A 4 -45.40 7.92 3.98
C ALA A 4 -44.36 7.03 3.25
N PRO A 5 -44.43 6.90 1.91
CA PRO A 5 -43.49 6.08 1.16
C PRO A 5 -42.15 6.81 1.01
N ARG A 6 -41.14 6.46 1.83
CA ARG A 6 -39.77 6.93 1.63
C ARG A 6 -39.03 6.03 0.62
N ARG A 7 -38.54 6.69 -0.45
CA ARG A 7 -37.56 6.30 -1.50
C ARG A 7 -37.44 4.81 -1.84
N ARG A 8 -37.84 4.47 -3.08
CA ARG A 8 -37.47 3.21 -3.77
C ARG A 8 -35.95 3.11 -3.88
N TRP A 9 -35.42 1.97 -3.47
CA TRP A 9 -34.03 1.58 -3.66
C TRP A 9 -33.76 1.36 -5.15
N SER A 10 -32.66 1.93 -5.69
CA SER A 10 -32.24 1.75 -7.07
C SER A 10 -30.78 1.28 -7.12
N PHE A 11 -30.58 0.07 -7.62
CA PHE A 11 -29.27 -0.56 -7.89
C PHE A 11 -28.33 0.32 -8.75
N ARG A 12 -28.90 1.29 -9.48
CA ARG A 12 -28.19 2.23 -10.35
C ARG A 12 -27.25 3.16 -9.57
N ASP A 13 -27.65 3.58 -8.37
CA ASP A 13 -26.89 4.56 -7.57
C ASP A 13 -25.63 3.95 -6.94
N LEU A 14 -25.65 2.65 -6.64
CA LEU A 14 -24.49 1.91 -6.15
C LEU A 14 -23.44 1.69 -7.26
N ARG A 15 -23.89 1.31 -8.46
CA ARG A 15 -23.02 1.05 -9.60
C ARG A 15 -22.25 2.31 -10.03
N GLN A 16 -22.93 3.46 -10.05
CA GLN A 16 -22.35 4.73 -10.46
C GLN A 16 -21.20 5.20 -9.53
N ARG A 17 -21.26 4.83 -8.24
CA ARG A 17 -20.20 5.13 -7.27
C ARG A 17 -18.98 4.21 -7.41
N ALA A 18 -19.18 2.96 -7.83
CA ALA A 18 -18.10 2.01 -8.09
C ALA A 18 -17.30 2.35 -9.37
N ASP A 19 -17.98 2.78 -10.44
CA ASP A 19 -17.31 3.16 -11.70
C ASP A 19 -16.39 4.39 -11.53
N ALA A 20 -16.77 5.34 -10.65
CA ALA A 20 -15.95 6.51 -10.34
C ALA A 20 -14.61 6.12 -9.67
N PHE A 21 -14.64 5.11 -8.79
CA PHE A 21 -13.47 4.61 -8.07
C PHE A 21 -12.43 3.97 -9.02
N LEU A 22 -12.88 3.17 -9.98
CA LEU A 22 -12.00 2.47 -10.94
C LEU A 22 -11.25 3.43 -11.90
N SER A 23 -11.83 4.60 -12.16
CA SER A 23 -11.22 5.62 -13.04
C SER A 23 -10.00 6.33 -12.45
N LEU A 24 -9.88 6.34 -11.11
CA LEU A 24 -8.79 6.99 -10.38
C LEU A 24 -7.51 6.14 -10.43
N ALA A 25 -7.62 4.85 -10.14
CA ALA A 25 -6.48 3.92 -10.13
C ALA A 25 -5.75 3.78 -11.49
N GLY A 26 -6.45 3.99 -12.61
CA GLY A 26 -5.84 3.96 -13.94
C GLY A 26 -4.93 5.16 -14.24
N ARG A 27 -5.08 6.28 -13.52
CA ARG A 27 -4.31 7.51 -13.77
C ARG A 27 -2.92 7.49 -13.15
N GLU A 28 -2.71 6.76 -12.05
CA GLU A 28 -1.44 6.71 -11.32
C GLU A 28 -0.27 6.16 -12.16
N LEU A 29 -0.49 5.05 -12.88
CA LEU A 29 0.54 4.38 -13.68
C LEU A 29 1.07 5.24 -14.84
N ASP A 30 0.22 6.09 -15.42
CA ASP A 30 0.56 6.96 -16.54
C ASP A 30 1.33 8.23 -16.07
N ILE A 31 1.19 8.62 -14.80
CA ILE A 31 1.89 9.77 -14.21
C ILE A 31 3.38 9.46 -13.99
N GLU A 32 3.70 8.30 -13.40
CA GLU A 32 5.08 7.91 -13.09
C GLU A 32 5.92 7.69 -14.35
N GLN A 33 5.34 7.09 -15.39
CA GLN A 33 6.03 6.90 -16.67
C GLN A 33 6.29 8.24 -17.39
N ARG A 34 5.32 9.16 -17.39
CA ARG A 34 5.51 10.53 -17.92
C ARG A 34 6.55 11.32 -17.12
N ARG A 35 6.67 11.08 -15.83
CA ARG A 35 7.67 11.73 -14.97
C ARG A 35 9.09 11.33 -15.36
N ARG A 36 9.35 10.03 -15.56
CA ARG A 36 10.67 9.54 -16.00
C ARG A 36 11.07 10.04 -17.38
N VAL A 37 10.13 10.08 -18.34
CA VAL A 37 10.39 10.61 -19.70
C VAL A 37 10.76 12.10 -19.67
N ARG A 38 10.08 12.90 -18.85
CA ARG A 38 10.42 14.33 -18.69
C ARG A 38 11.83 14.54 -18.13
N LEU A 39 12.23 13.70 -17.18
CA LEU A 39 13.51 13.79 -16.51
C LEU A 39 14.70 13.52 -17.46
N VAL A 40 14.60 12.46 -18.26
CA VAL A 40 15.61 12.13 -19.27
C VAL A 40 15.68 13.20 -20.37
N ASN A 41 14.53 13.72 -20.82
CA ASN A 41 14.49 14.81 -21.81
C ASN A 41 15.13 16.11 -21.27
N TRP A 42 14.92 16.43 -19.99
CA TRP A 42 15.50 17.63 -19.40
C TRP A 42 17.01 17.52 -19.25
N GLY A 43 17.50 16.39 -18.73
CA GLY A 43 18.93 16.12 -18.65
C GLY A 43 19.61 16.11 -20.02
N GLY A 44 18.94 15.57 -21.05
CA GLY A 44 19.41 15.65 -22.43
C GLY A 44 19.43 17.07 -23.00
N ALA A 45 18.49 17.93 -22.62
CA ALA A 45 18.46 19.33 -23.05
C ALA A 45 19.62 20.13 -22.45
N VAL A 46 19.90 19.98 -21.15
CA VAL A 46 21.07 20.62 -20.51
C VAL A 46 22.37 20.16 -21.17
N MET A 47 22.50 18.85 -21.40
CA MET A 47 23.65 18.29 -22.11
C MET A 47 23.82 18.89 -23.50
N ALA A 48 22.73 18.99 -24.26
CA ALA A 48 22.75 19.55 -25.60
C ALA A 48 23.20 21.02 -25.60
N VAL A 49 22.75 21.83 -24.64
CA VAL A 49 23.18 23.22 -24.49
C VAL A 49 24.68 23.29 -24.15
N MET A 50 25.16 22.48 -23.21
CA MET A 50 26.59 22.45 -22.85
C MET A 50 27.46 22.02 -24.04
N LEU A 51 27.09 20.95 -24.73
CA LEU A 51 27.82 20.47 -25.91
C LEU A 51 27.81 21.51 -27.05
N SER A 52 26.68 22.20 -27.28
CA SER A 52 26.60 23.25 -28.32
C SER A 52 27.54 24.41 -28.03
N PHE A 53 27.60 24.85 -26.77
CA PHE A 53 28.52 25.88 -26.33
C PHE A 53 29.98 25.44 -26.49
N TRP A 54 30.29 24.20 -26.15
CA TRP A 54 31.62 23.62 -26.32
C TRP A 54 32.05 23.52 -27.79
N ILE A 55 31.16 23.05 -28.66
CA ILE A 55 31.41 23.01 -30.11
C ILE A 55 31.75 24.40 -30.63
N LEU A 56 30.98 25.42 -30.23
CA LEU A 56 31.23 26.81 -30.63
C LEU A 56 32.62 27.28 -30.20
N ASN A 57 33.03 26.94 -28.97
CA ASN A 57 34.34 27.27 -28.44
C ASN A 57 35.46 26.58 -29.24
N GLN A 58 35.32 25.28 -29.52
CA GLN A 58 36.31 24.52 -30.29
C GLN A 58 36.43 25.00 -31.74
N VAL A 59 35.31 25.41 -32.36
CA VAL A 59 35.33 26.04 -33.69
C VAL A 59 36.06 27.37 -33.64
N ALA A 60 35.83 28.20 -32.62
CA ALA A 60 36.52 29.48 -32.45
C ALA A 60 38.04 29.32 -32.30
N TYR A 61 38.48 28.23 -31.66
CA TYR A 61 39.90 27.89 -31.51
C TYR A 61 40.53 27.23 -32.74
N GLY A 62 39.75 26.88 -33.76
CA GLY A 62 40.22 26.11 -34.92
C GLY A 62 40.45 24.61 -34.64
N ALA A 63 39.97 24.09 -33.52
CA ALA A 63 40.12 22.68 -33.11
C ALA A 63 39.05 21.77 -33.76
N TRP A 64 39.05 21.71 -35.10
CA TRP A 64 38.05 20.99 -35.90
C TRP A 64 37.83 19.52 -35.53
N PRO A 65 38.86 18.69 -35.24
CA PRO A 65 38.64 17.29 -34.87
C PRO A 65 37.83 17.14 -33.57
N LEU A 66 38.09 18.00 -32.59
CA LEU A 66 37.40 17.98 -31.31
C LEU A 66 35.96 18.52 -31.44
N ALA A 67 35.78 19.57 -32.23
CA ALA A 67 34.46 20.09 -32.57
C ALA A 67 33.59 19.03 -33.28
N ALA A 68 34.16 18.28 -34.22
CA ALA A 68 33.45 17.21 -34.93
C ALA A 68 33.04 16.05 -34.00
N TRP A 69 33.93 15.64 -33.09
CA TRP A 69 33.64 14.62 -32.07
C TRP A 69 32.49 15.06 -31.14
N GLN A 70 32.55 16.30 -30.67
CA GLN A 70 31.52 16.87 -29.80
C GLN A 70 30.18 17.05 -30.53
N ALA A 71 30.20 17.42 -31.82
CA ALA A 71 29.01 17.48 -32.66
C ALA A 71 28.35 16.10 -32.83
N GLY A 72 29.16 15.05 -32.99
CA GLY A 72 28.67 13.67 -32.98
C GLY A 72 27.96 13.32 -31.67
N SER A 73 28.54 13.70 -30.53
CA SER A 73 27.96 13.50 -29.19
C SER A 73 26.68 14.32 -28.95
N LEU A 74 26.56 15.50 -29.57
CA LEU A 74 25.35 16.31 -29.56
C LEU A 74 24.22 15.64 -30.36
N LEU A 75 24.49 15.25 -31.61
CA LEU A 75 23.51 14.57 -32.48
C LEU A 75 23.00 13.29 -31.85
N ALA A 76 23.93 12.52 -31.27
CA ALA A 76 23.68 11.39 -30.42
C ALA A 76 22.64 11.71 -29.32
N THR A 77 22.91 12.73 -28.52
CA THR A 77 22.04 13.16 -27.41
C THR A 77 20.64 13.57 -27.89
N LEU A 78 20.56 14.33 -28.99
CA LEU A 78 19.30 14.74 -29.62
C LEU A 78 18.49 13.53 -30.12
N ALA A 79 19.15 12.58 -30.78
CA ALA A 79 18.51 11.35 -31.25
C ALA A 79 17.98 10.49 -30.09
N GLY A 80 18.72 10.42 -28.98
CA GLY A 80 18.29 9.75 -27.76
C GLY A 80 17.05 10.38 -27.14
N MET A 81 17.01 11.72 -27.03
CA MET A 81 15.80 12.43 -26.58
C MET A 81 14.59 12.15 -27.48
N ALA A 82 14.78 12.14 -28.81
CA ALA A 82 13.71 11.81 -29.75
C ALA A 82 13.23 10.35 -29.61
N ALA A 83 14.13 9.41 -29.31
CA ALA A 83 13.79 8.00 -29.10
C ALA A 83 13.07 7.75 -27.76
N VAL A 84 13.45 8.47 -26.71
CA VAL A 84 12.81 8.44 -25.39
C VAL A 84 11.36 8.95 -25.46
N ARG A 85 11.10 10.00 -26.25
CA ARG A 85 9.73 10.48 -26.54
C ARG A 85 8.86 9.44 -27.24
N ARG A 86 9.46 8.47 -27.94
CA ARG A 86 8.76 7.36 -28.60
C ARG A 86 8.64 6.10 -27.73
N GLY A 87 8.94 6.20 -26.42
CA GLY A 87 8.73 5.12 -25.45
C GLY A 87 9.77 3.98 -25.50
N ARG A 88 10.92 4.16 -26.14
CA ARG A 88 11.96 3.11 -26.25
C ARG A 88 12.90 3.10 -25.04
N ARG A 89 13.10 1.91 -24.43
CA ARG A 89 14.14 1.51 -23.44
C ARG A 89 14.87 2.68 -22.76
N LEU A 90 14.17 3.36 -21.84
CA LEU A 90 14.63 4.60 -21.17
C LEU A 90 16.01 4.47 -20.50
N LEU A 91 16.25 3.34 -19.83
CA LEU A 91 17.47 3.08 -19.06
C LEU A 91 18.71 2.93 -19.96
N LEU A 92 18.53 2.31 -21.13
CA LEU A 92 19.61 2.07 -22.09
C LEU A 92 20.12 3.40 -22.68
N TRP A 93 19.19 4.35 -22.92
CA TRP A 93 19.53 5.69 -23.37
C TRP A 93 20.25 6.52 -22.31
N ALA A 94 19.83 6.43 -21.05
CA ALA A 94 20.53 7.12 -19.96
C ALA A 94 22.01 6.69 -19.86
N HIS A 95 22.29 5.39 -19.98
CA HIS A 95 23.66 4.87 -19.97
C HIS A 95 24.46 5.33 -21.20
N TRP A 96 23.83 5.34 -22.37
CA TRP A 96 24.48 5.77 -23.60
C TRP A 96 24.83 7.27 -23.58
N MET A 97 23.97 8.12 -23.00
CA MET A 97 24.28 9.53 -22.77
C MET A 97 25.45 9.72 -21.81
N CYS A 98 25.55 8.92 -20.75
CA CYS A 98 26.69 8.95 -19.83
C CYS A 98 27.99 8.57 -20.56
N LEU A 99 27.94 7.56 -21.43
CA LEU A 99 29.08 7.14 -22.25
C LEU A 99 29.53 8.24 -23.22
N ALA A 100 28.60 8.89 -23.91
CA ALA A 100 28.89 9.99 -24.83
C ALA A 100 29.50 11.21 -24.11
N MET A 101 28.98 11.55 -22.92
CA MET A 101 29.54 12.63 -22.11
C MET A 101 30.94 12.27 -21.60
N MET A 102 31.14 11.05 -21.11
CA MET A 102 32.45 10.56 -20.70
C MET A 102 33.46 10.68 -21.86
N GLY A 103 33.11 10.18 -23.04
CA GLY A 103 33.96 10.30 -24.23
C GLY A 103 34.30 11.75 -24.56
N SER A 104 33.34 12.66 -24.49
CA SER A 104 33.57 14.10 -24.74
C SER A 104 34.54 14.73 -23.74
N VAL A 105 34.39 14.42 -22.45
CA VAL A 105 35.25 14.96 -21.38
C VAL A 105 36.67 14.39 -21.46
N PHE A 106 36.82 13.09 -21.68
CA PHE A 106 38.14 12.46 -21.81
C PHE A 106 38.87 12.91 -23.09
N SER A 107 38.15 13.04 -24.21
CA SER A 107 38.74 13.60 -25.44
C SER A 107 39.21 15.03 -25.22
N ALA A 108 38.40 15.89 -24.60
CA ALA A 108 38.82 17.25 -24.30
C ALA A 108 40.05 17.28 -23.38
N ALA A 109 40.07 16.49 -22.31
CA ALA A 109 41.23 16.38 -21.43
C ALA A 109 42.49 15.93 -22.17
N THR A 110 42.37 14.94 -23.05
CA THR A 110 43.49 14.41 -23.87
C THR A 110 44.08 15.48 -24.79
N TYR A 111 43.26 16.41 -25.28
CA TYR A 111 43.66 17.47 -26.21
C TYR A 111 43.86 18.85 -25.57
N SER A 112 43.70 18.96 -24.25
CA SER A 112 43.89 20.18 -23.47
C SER A 112 45.05 20.03 -22.47
N GLY A 113 46.07 19.23 -22.81
CA GLY A 113 47.24 19.00 -21.95
C GLY A 113 47.03 18.05 -20.78
N GLY A 114 46.05 17.14 -20.85
CA GLY A 114 45.87 16.05 -19.88
C GLY A 114 45.01 16.42 -18.67
N LEU A 115 45.50 16.04 -17.48
CA LEU A 115 44.80 16.23 -16.20
C LEU A 115 45.07 17.64 -15.64
N THR A 116 44.29 18.61 -16.11
CA THR A 116 44.29 19.97 -15.56
C THR A 116 43.19 20.13 -14.51
N PRO A 117 43.28 21.14 -13.62
CA PRO A 117 42.19 21.45 -12.68
C PRO A 117 40.84 21.66 -13.38
N ALA A 118 40.86 22.25 -14.57
CA ALA A 118 39.67 22.46 -15.38
C ALA A 118 39.08 21.14 -15.91
N SER A 119 39.91 20.23 -16.46
CA SER A 119 39.41 18.93 -16.97
C SER A 119 38.88 18.02 -15.84
N LEU A 120 39.51 18.05 -14.66
CA LEU A 120 39.03 17.33 -13.48
C LEU A 120 37.64 17.83 -13.01
N SER A 121 37.36 19.13 -13.13
CA SER A 121 36.04 19.69 -12.77
C SER A 121 34.90 19.09 -13.62
N LEU A 122 35.14 18.85 -14.91
CA LEU A 122 34.16 18.26 -15.81
C LEU A 122 33.99 16.76 -15.56
N MET A 123 35.07 16.07 -15.21
CA MET A 123 35.04 14.64 -14.88
C MET A 123 34.15 14.37 -13.66
N LEU A 124 34.09 15.30 -12.70
CA LEU A 124 33.17 15.23 -11.56
C LEU A 124 31.69 15.45 -11.93
N CYS A 125 31.40 16.16 -13.02
CA CYS A 125 30.02 16.36 -13.49
C CYS A 125 29.41 15.07 -14.05
N VAL A 126 30.22 14.13 -14.55
CA VAL A 126 29.73 12.90 -15.21
C VAL A 126 28.93 11.99 -14.26
N PRO A 127 29.43 11.60 -13.07
CA PRO A 127 28.68 10.80 -12.13
C PRO A 127 27.44 11.53 -11.58
N VAL A 128 27.54 12.84 -11.38
CA VAL A 128 26.41 13.65 -10.88
C VAL A 128 25.26 13.63 -11.89
N CYS A 129 25.54 13.86 -13.17
CA CYS A 129 24.56 13.73 -14.24
C CYS A 129 24.04 12.29 -14.39
N ALA A 130 24.90 11.28 -14.22
CA ALA A 130 24.51 9.88 -14.31
C ALA A 130 23.50 9.50 -13.21
N VAL A 131 23.72 9.96 -11.98
CA VAL A 131 22.78 9.76 -10.85
C VAL A 131 21.45 10.46 -11.12
N VAL A 132 21.49 11.65 -11.72
CA VAL A 132 20.26 12.35 -12.11
C VAL A 132 19.52 11.59 -13.21
N LEU A 133 20.19 11.12 -14.25
CA LEU A 133 19.56 10.44 -15.39
C LEU A 133 19.08 9.02 -15.08
N ALA A 134 19.82 8.26 -14.28
CA ALA A 134 19.61 6.82 -14.04
C ALA A 134 19.28 6.47 -12.57
N GLY A 135 19.11 7.46 -11.70
CA GLY A 135 18.87 7.25 -10.26
C GLY A 135 20.06 6.56 -9.58
N ARG A 136 19.78 5.66 -8.62
CA ARG A 136 20.83 4.91 -7.90
C ARG A 136 21.74 4.09 -8.84
N GLY A 137 21.22 3.65 -9.99
CA GLY A 137 22.03 2.94 -11.00
C GLY A 137 23.13 3.80 -11.61
N GLY A 138 22.99 5.13 -11.58
CA GLY A 138 24.00 6.08 -12.05
C GLY A 138 25.30 6.06 -11.25
N LEU A 139 25.27 5.63 -9.98
CA LEU A 139 26.46 5.52 -9.12
C LEU A 139 27.51 4.55 -9.67
N TRP A 140 27.10 3.61 -10.54
CA TRP A 140 28.03 2.70 -11.21
C TRP A 140 29.04 3.43 -12.11
N TRP A 141 28.75 4.64 -12.56
CA TRP A 141 29.68 5.44 -13.37
C TRP A 141 30.81 6.06 -12.55
N THR A 142 30.67 6.18 -11.23
CA THR A 142 31.71 6.73 -10.35
C THR A 142 33.03 5.93 -10.42
N PRO A 143 33.05 4.60 -10.19
CA PRO A 143 34.29 3.83 -10.32
C PRO A 143 34.84 3.81 -11.75
N VAL A 144 33.98 3.87 -12.78
CA VAL A 144 34.41 3.97 -14.19
C VAL A 144 35.17 5.26 -14.44
N MET A 145 34.65 6.39 -13.95
CA MET A 145 35.33 7.70 -14.05
C MET A 145 36.66 7.70 -13.29
N ILE A 146 36.69 7.16 -12.07
CA ILE A 146 37.93 7.06 -11.28
C ILE A 146 38.98 6.25 -12.03
N ALA A 147 38.61 5.09 -12.59
CA ALA A 147 39.53 4.25 -13.36
C ALA A 147 40.11 4.99 -14.58
N GLY A 148 39.29 5.76 -15.30
CA GLY A 148 39.76 6.57 -16.42
C GLY A 148 40.74 7.68 -16.00
N VAL A 149 40.46 8.40 -14.91
CA VAL A 149 41.37 9.43 -14.36
C VAL A 149 42.70 8.81 -13.95
N VAL A 150 42.67 7.69 -13.21
CA VAL A 150 43.87 6.95 -12.81
C VAL A 150 44.66 6.48 -14.03
N GLY A 151 43.97 6.02 -15.09
CA GLY A 151 44.59 5.62 -16.35
C GLY A 151 45.36 6.76 -17.02
N MET A 152 44.77 7.96 -17.11
CA MET A 152 45.47 9.13 -17.65
C MET A 152 46.67 9.54 -16.79
N ALA A 153 46.53 9.51 -15.45
CA ALA A 153 47.62 9.84 -14.54
C ALA A 153 48.80 8.84 -14.65
N LEU A 154 48.49 7.55 -14.83
CA LEU A 154 49.51 6.52 -15.08
C LEU A 154 50.20 6.74 -16.43
N ALA A 155 49.45 7.10 -17.48
CA ALA A 155 50.00 7.40 -18.79
C ALA A 155 50.96 8.61 -18.73
N GLU A 156 50.56 9.69 -18.05
CA GLU A 156 51.43 10.86 -17.83
C GLU A 156 52.70 10.49 -17.07
N ARG A 157 52.59 9.67 -16.03
CA ARG A 157 53.75 9.14 -15.27
C ARG A 157 54.68 8.27 -16.12
N GLN A 158 54.15 7.60 -17.15
CA GLN A 158 54.94 6.82 -18.11
C GLN A 158 55.55 7.67 -19.24
N GLY A 159 55.38 9.00 -19.21
CA GLY A 159 55.96 9.92 -20.17
C GLY A 159 55.08 10.19 -21.40
N VAL A 160 53.79 9.84 -21.37
CA VAL A 160 52.85 10.23 -22.42
C VAL A 160 52.60 11.73 -22.33
N VAL A 161 52.94 12.45 -23.41
CA VAL A 161 52.69 13.90 -23.52
C VAL A 161 51.34 14.11 -24.21
N PHE A 162 50.40 14.72 -23.49
CA PHE A 162 49.10 15.08 -24.03
C PHE A 162 49.19 16.38 -24.84
N PRO A 163 48.76 16.39 -26.11
CA PRO A 163 48.80 17.58 -26.94
C PRO A 163 47.84 18.67 -26.40
N TYR A 164 48.18 19.92 -26.67
CA TYR A 164 47.33 21.08 -26.39
C TYR A 164 46.91 21.68 -27.74
N LEU A 165 45.70 21.35 -28.21
CA LEU A 165 45.20 21.78 -29.53
C LEU A 165 44.85 23.28 -29.57
N THR A 166 44.55 23.87 -28.42
CA THR A 166 44.16 25.28 -28.29
C THR A 166 45.39 26.20 -28.36
N PRO A 167 45.35 27.28 -29.17
CA PRO A 167 46.49 28.20 -29.26
C PRO A 167 46.85 28.82 -27.90
N GLU A 168 48.12 29.20 -27.71
CA GLU A 168 48.64 29.69 -26.42
C GLU A 168 47.90 30.93 -25.88
N GLU A 169 47.50 31.81 -26.79
CA GLU A 169 46.69 33.01 -26.53
C GLU A 169 45.30 32.70 -25.93
N TRP A 170 44.73 31.52 -26.23
CA TRP A 170 43.39 31.12 -25.80
C TRP A 170 43.37 30.24 -24.54
N ARG A 171 44.52 29.71 -24.05
CA ARG A 171 44.52 28.73 -22.92
C ARG A 171 43.84 29.24 -21.65
N ARG A 172 44.09 30.49 -21.28
CA ARG A 172 43.48 31.11 -20.08
C ARG A 172 41.97 31.23 -20.24
N PHE A 173 41.53 31.68 -21.42
CA PHE A 173 40.12 31.80 -21.75
C PHE A 173 39.43 30.44 -21.75
N ASP A 174 40.05 29.42 -22.34
CA ASP A 174 39.54 28.04 -22.36
C ASP A 174 39.39 27.43 -20.96
N THR A 175 40.38 27.66 -20.11
CA THR A 175 40.32 27.24 -18.70
C THR A 175 39.13 27.90 -17.99
N VAL A 176 38.98 29.23 -18.12
CA VAL A 176 37.87 29.97 -17.49
C VAL A 176 36.51 29.50 -18.03
N MET A 177 36.38 29.33 -19.35
CA MET A 177 35.16 28.83 -19.96
C MET A 177 34.80 27.43 -19.49
N THR A 178 35.79 26.56 -19.33
CA THR A 178 35.60 25.22 -18.77
C THR A 178 35.03 25.29 -17.36
N TRP A 179 35.61 26.10 -16.48
CA TRP A 179 35.08 26.30 -15.12
C TRP A 179 33.64 26.84 -15.12
N LEU A 180 33.36 27.88 -15.93
CA LEU A 180 32.01 28.45 -16.04
C LEU A 180 31.00 27.39 -16.50
N THR A 181 31.37 26.55 -17.47
CA THR A 181 30.49 25.46 -17.93
C THR A 181 30.26 24.39 -16.87
N SER A 182 31.29 24.02 -16.08
CA SER A 182 31.14 23.11 -14.95
C SER A 182 30.19 23.67 -13.88
N PHE A 183 30.36 24.94 -13.50
CA PHE A 183 29.46 25.61 -12.54
C PHE A 183 28.02 25.69 -13.05
N LEU A 184 27.82 26.08 -14.31
CA LEU A 184 26.50 26.16 -14.91
C LEU A 184 25.84 24.78 -14.96
N GLY A 185 26.58 23.74 -15.37
CA GLY A 185 26.10 22.36 -15.41
C GLY A 185 25.66 21.85 -14.05
N ILE A 186 26.50 22.00 -13.02
CA ILE A 186 26.16 21.61 -11.64
C ILE A 186 24.95 22.38 -11.13
N THR A 187 24.89 23.70 -11.36
CA THR A 187 23.78 24.56 -10.90
C THR A 187 22.46 24.14 -11.55
N LEU A 188 22.45 23.89 -12.86
CA LEU A 188 21.26 23.45 -13.58
C LEU A 188 20.80 22.07 -13.08
N VAL A 189 21.72 21.14 -12.89
CA VAL A 189 21.41 19.81 -12.37
C VAL A 189 20.84 19.90 -10.95
N PHE A 190 21.43 20.72 -10.08
CA PHE A 190 20.96 20.91 -8.72
C PHE A 190 19.60 21.60 -8.65
N ALA A 191 19.41 22.69 -9.41
CA ALA A 191 18.15 23.40 -9.51
C ALA A 191 17.01 22.48 -9.99
N TYR A 192 17.30 21.62 -10.96
CA TYR A 192 16.33 20.63 -11.42
C TYR A 192 16.06 19.55 -10.38
N ASN A 193 17.08 18.99 -9.74
CA ASN A 193 16.89 17.97 -8.71
C ASN A 193 16.06 18.52 -7.55
N HIS A 194 16.34 19.75 -7.10
CA HIS A 194 15.56 20.44 -6.09
C HIS A 194 14.10 20.65 -6.53
N ALA A 195 13.89 21.14 -7.75
CA ALA A 195 12.54 21.31 -8.30
C ALA A 195 11.80 19.98 -8.54
N ALA A 196 12.53 18.89 -8.81
CA ALA A 196 11.97 17.55 -8.98
C ALA A 196 11.60 16.92 -7.63
N CYS A 197 12.40 17.16 -6.60
CA CYS A 197 12.16 16.73 -5.22
C CYS A 197 10.95 17.46 -4.62
N ALA A 198 10.89 18.78 -4.74
CA ALA A 198 9.75 19.58 -4.30
C ALA A 198 8.43 19.25 -5.02
N ARG A 199 8.50 18.69 -6.24
CA ARG A 199 7.34 18.14 -6.95
C ARG A 199 6.99 16.74 -6.47
N ALA A 200 8.00 15.91 -6.17
CA ALA A 200 7.81 14.57 -5.61
C ALA A 200 7.01 14.61 -4.30
N GLU A 201 7.37 15.53 -3.41
CA GLU A 201 6.69 15.70 -2.12
C GLU A 201 5.23 16.06 -2.30
N ARG A 202 4.91 17.01 -3.19
CA ARG A 202 3.53 17.38 -3.52
C ARG A 202 2.75 16.24 -4.16
N ASP A 203 3.38 15.49 -5.07
CA ASP A 203 2.77 14.34 -5.72
C ASP A 203 2.47 13.23 -4.69
N GLN A 204 3.36 13.03 -3.70
CA GLN A 204 3.15 12.06 -2.61
C GLN A 204 2.04 12.52 -1.65
N GLU A 205 2.00 13.79 -1.29
CA GLU A 205 0.91 14.35 -0.49
C GLU A 205 -0.44 14.23 -1.20
N ALA A 206 -0.47 14.48 -2.51
CA ALA A 206 -1.66 14.29 -3.34
C ALA A 206 -2.07 12.81 -3.41
N ALA A 207 -1.13 11.88 -3.60
CA ALA A 207 -1.40 10.44 -3.61
C ALA A 207 -1.91 9.93 -2.25
N LEU A 208 -1.35 10.44 -1.14
CA LEU A 208 -1.84 10.12 0.20
C LEU A 208 -3.25 10.69 0.45
N ALA A 209 -3.53 11.90 -0.02
CA ALA A 209 -4.87 12.49 0.05
C ALA A 209 -5.89 11.70 -0.78
N GLU A 210 -5.49 11.25 -1.97
CA GLU A 210 -6.31 10.40 -2.84
C GLU A 210 -6.57 9.02 -2.22
N ALA A 211 -5.53 8.34 -1.72
CA ALA A 211 -5.67 7.06 -1.02
C ALA A 211 -6.54 7.18 0.25
N ARG A 212 -6.42 8.28 0.99
CA ARG A 212 -7.32 8.60 2.11
C ARG A 212 -8.74 8.80 1.64
N SER A 213 -8.97 9.51 0.52
CA SER A 213 -10.32 9.69 -0.03
C SER A 213 -10.98 8.38 -0.44
N VAL A 214 -10.20 7.42 -0.94
CA VAL A 214 -10.63 6.05 -1.25
C VAL A 214 -11.00 5.30 0.02
N SER A 215 -10.14 5.33 1.04
CA SER A 215 -10.39 4.67 2.33
C SER A 215 -11.62 5.25 3.04
N ASP A 216 -11.76 6.58 3.02
CA ASP A 216 -12.93 7.30 3.53
C ASP A 216 -14.19 6.92 2.77
N ALA A 217 -14.13 6.83 1.43
CA ALA A 217 -15.26 6.42 0.61
C ALA A 217 -15.68 4.98 0.93
N LYS A 218 -14.72 4.05 1.11
CA LYS A 218 -14.97 2.67 1.53
C LYS A 218 -15.63 2.62 2.91
N THR A 219 -15.13 3.41 3.85
CA THR A 219 -15.67 3.49 5.22
C THR A 219 -17.11 4.05 5.21
N ARG A 220 -17.35 5.13 4.47
CA ARG A 220 -18.70 5.72 4.31
C ARG A 220 -19.66 4.77 3.60
N PHE A 221 -19.18 4.04 2.60
CA PHE A 221 -19.97 3.03 1.90
C PHE A 221 -20.37 1.89 2.84
N LEU A 222 -19.42 1.31 3.58
CA LEU A 222 -19.69 0.27 4.56
C LEU A 222 -20.65 0.75 5.67
N ALA A 223 -20.48 1.98 6.15
CA ALA A 223 -21.39 2.59 7.11
C ALA A 223 -22.81 2.78 6.56
N SER A 224 -22.95 3.17 5.28
CA SER A 224 -24.24 3.27 4.58
C SER A 224 -24.89 1.89 4.45
N LEU A 225 -24.14 0.89 3.97
CA LEU A 225 -24.62 -0.49 3.83
C LEU A 225 -25.10 -1.08 5.15
N ASN A 226 -24.33 -0.91 6.22
CA ASN A 226 -24.69 -1.43 7.53
C ASN A 226 -26.01 -0.81 8.03
N ARG A 227 -26.19 0.50 7.86
CA ARG A 227 -27.46 1.19 8.20
C ARG A 227 -28.63 0.70 7.34
N GLU A 228 -28.39 0.56 6.04
CA GLU A 228 -29.37 0.16 5.04
C GLU A 228 -29.85 -1.30 5.20
N ILE A 229 -28.98 -2.20 5.66
CA ILE A 229 -29.33 -3.60 6.01
C ILE A 229 -30.03 -3.67 7.38
N ARG A 230 -29.60 -2.87 8.35
CA ARG A 230 -30.13 -2.87 9.72
C ARG A 230 -31.62 -2.49 9.79
N GLU A 231 -32.07 -1.54 8.97
CA GLU A 231 -33.45 -1.03 8.98
C GLU A 231 -34.53 -2.06 8.54
N PRO A 232 -34.39 -2.80 7.41
CA PRO A 232 -35.29 -3.89 7.08
C PRO A 232 -35.20 -5.05 8.07
N LEU A 233 -34.01 -5.36 8.61
CA LEU A 233 -33.84 -6.40 9.63
C LEU A 233 -34.64 -6.10 10.91
N HIS A 234 -34.59 -4.87 11.42
CA HIS A 234 -35.38 -4.45 12.58
C HIS A 234 -36.89 -4.49 12.31
N ARG A 235 -37.33 -4.15 11.09
CA ARG A 235 -38.74 -4.30 10.70
C ARG A 235 -39.20 -5.75 10.71
N ILE A 236 -38.39 -6.67 10.18
CA ILE A 236 -38.70 -8.11 10.23
C ILE A 236 -38.78 -8.59 11.69
N LEU A 237 -37.81 -8.21 12.53
CA LEU A 237 -37.81 -8.57 13.95
C LEU A 237 -39.05 -8.05 14.68
N GLY A 238 -39.44 -6.78 14.44
CA GLY A 238 -40.66 -6.21 15.01
C GLY A 238 -41.93 -6.94 14.57
N LEU A 239 -42.04 -7.27 13.28
CA LEU A 239 -43.15 -8.06 12.75
C LEU A 239 -43.19 -9.48 13.35
N MET A 240 -42.04 -10.10 13.60
CA MET A 240 -41.97 -11.42 14.24
C MET A 240 -42.37 -11.39 15.73
N VAL A 241 -42.03 -10.33 16.46
CA VAL A 241 -42.47 -10.14 17.85
C VAL A 241 -43.99 -9.97 17.91
N LEU A 242 -44.55 -9.09 17.07
CA LEU A 242 -46.00 -8.89 16.97
C LEU A 242 -46.72 -10.19 16.57
N LEU A 243 -46.16 -10.96 15.65
CA LEU A 243 -46.72 -12.24 15.21
C LEU A 243 -46.80 -13.28 16.34
N LYS A 244 -45.91 -13.21 17.34
CA LYS A 244 -45.91 -14.11 18.51
C LYS A 244 -47.02 -13.75 19.52
N GLU A 245 -47.35 -12.47 19.64
CA GLU A 245 -48.33 -11.96 20.60
C GLU A 245 -49.75 -11.86 20.02
N GLU A 246 -49.88 -11.95 18.69
CA GLU A 246 -51.15 -11.71 18.00
C GLU A 246 -52.13 -12.91 18.06
N PRO A 247 -53.32 -12.76 18.67
CA PRO A 247 -54.28 -13.86 18.85
C PRO A 247 -55.08 -14.18 17.58
N ALA A 248 -55.29 -13.20 16.70
CA ALA A 248 -56.10 -13.34 15.49
C ALA A 248 -55.32 -14.05 14.35
N ALA A 249 -55.92 -15.11 13.79
CA ALA A 249 -55.30 -15.91 12.73
C ALA A 249 -55.07 -15.14 11.41
N GLU A 250 -56.00 -14.26 11.03
CA GLU A 250 -55.85 -13.39 9.85
C GLU A 250 -54.72 -12.37 10.02
N ARG A 251 -54.66 -11.70 11.18
CA ARG A 251 -53.64 -10.69 11.47
C ARG A 251 -52.23 -11.31 11.55
N ARG A 252 -52.09 -12.52 12.09
CA ARG A 252 -50.84 -13.30 12.01
C ARG A 252 -50.41 -13.62 10.58
N ARG A 253 -51.35 -13.98 9.70
CA ARG A 253 -51.05 -14.25 8.28
C ARG A 253 -50.59 -12.99 7.55
N GLU A 254 -51.21 -11.83 7.82
CA GLU A 254 -50.78 -10.54 7.26
C GLU A 254 -49.37 -10.15 7.74
N LEU A 255 -49.12 -10.19 9.05
CA LEU A 255 -47.81 -9.88 9.64
C LEU A 255 -46.71 -10.81 9.10
N GLY A 256 -47.01 -12.11 8.96
CA GLY A 256 -46.10 -13.10 8.40
C GLY A 256 -45.84 -12.89 6.91
N GLY A 257 -46.87 -12.51 6.15
CA GLY A 257 -46.76 -12.16 4.73
C GLY A 257 -45.88 -10.93 4.51
N GLU A 258 -46.03 -9.91 5.35
CA GLU A 258 -45.23 -8.68 5.26
C GLU A 258 -43.78 -8.93 5.67
N ALA A 259 -43.52 -9.69 6.74
CA ALA A 259 -42.18 -10.08 7.14
C ALA A 259 -41.46 -10.87 6.03
N ARG A 260 -42.17 -11.79 5.36
CA ARG A 260 -41.65 -12.57 4.24
C ARG A 260 -41.31 -11.69 3.03
N ARG A 261 -42.17 -10.71 2.72
CA ARG A 261 -41.98 -9.76 1.61
C ARG A 261 -40.73 -8.89 1.83
N ILE A 262 -40.56 -8.36 3.06
CA ILE A 262 -39.37 -7.57 3.43
C ILE A 262 -38.10 -8.45 3.40
N GLY A 263 -38.19 -9.69 3.89
CA GLY A 263 -37.07 -10.65 3.85
C GLY A 263 -36.60 -10.98 2.43
N GLN A 264 -37.54 -11.21 1.50
CA GLN A 264 -37.22 -11.46 0.08
C GLN A 264 -36.57 -10.25 -0.60
N ALA A 265 -37.06 -9.03 -0.32
CA ALA A 265 -36.46 -7.81 -0.84
C ALA A 265 -35.03 -7.58 -0.31
N LEU A 266 -34.79 -7.85 0.98
CA LEU A 266 -33.47 -7.76 1.59
C LEU A 266 -32.49 -8.78 1.00
N ALA A 267 -32.92 -10.04 0.82
CA ALA A 267 -32.11 -11.09 0.22
C ALA A 267 -31.66 -10.71 -1.21
N GLY A 268 -32.58 -10.19 -2.03
CA GLY A 268 -32.25 -9.72 -3.38
C GLY A 268 -31.27 -8.53 -3.39
N ALA A 269 -31.36 -7.62 -2.42
CA ALA A 269 -30.43 -6.51 -2.27
C ALA A 269 -29.03 -6.99 -1.88
N VAL A 270 -28.92 -7.92 -0.91
CA VAL A 270 -27.66 -8.51 -0.47
C VAL A 270 -26.99 -9.28 -1.62
N GLU A 271 -27.75 -10.05 -2.37
CA GLU A 271 -27.24 -10.79 -3.53
C GLU A 271 -26.74 -9.85 -4.64
N GLY A 272 -27.42 -8.73 -4.86
CA GLY A 272 -26.95 -7.65 -5.74
C GLY A 272 -25.62 -7.02 -5.29
N ILE A 273 -25.46 -6.78 -3.98
CA ILE A 273 -24.22 -6.25 -3.39
C ILE A 273 -23.07 -7.26 -3.53
N LEU A 274 -23.32 -8.55 -3.25
CA LEU A 274 -22.33 -9.62 -3.40
C LEU A 274 -21.89 -9.80 -4.85
N ARG A 275 -22.81 -9.59 -5.81
CA ARG A 275 -22.50 -9.65 -7.24
C ARG A 275 -21.59 -8.50 -7.67
N LEU A 276 -21.84 -7.27 -7.20
CA LEU A 276 -20.95 -6.12 -7.41
C LEU A 276 -19.55 -6.36 -6.81
N ALA A 277 -19.47 -6.89 -5.59
CA ALA A 277 -18.19 -7.18 -4.94
C ALA A 277 -17.40 -8.30 -5.65
N ARG A 278 -18.09 -9.31 -6.20
CA ARG A 278 -17.46 -10.38 -6.97
C ARG A 278 -16.93 -9.88 -8.32
N ASP A 279 -17.66 -9.00 -9.00
CA ASP A 279 -17.22 -8.40 -10.27
C ASP A 279 -15.96 -7.52 -10.07
N GLU A 280 -15.85 -6.82 -8.94
CA GLU A 280 -14.67 -6.02 -8.55
C GLU A 280 -13.45 -6.91 -8.25
N HIS A 281 -13.62 -7.99 -7.47
CA HIS A 281 -12.54 -8.92 -7.16
C HIS A 281 -12.05 -9.68 -8.39
N LEU A 282 -12.93 -9.96 -9.35
CA LEU A 282 -12.56 -10.59 -10.63
C LEU A 282 -11.70 -9.66 -11.50
N LEU A 283 -11.96 -8.34 -11.46
CA LEU A 283 -11.14 -7.32 -12.14
C LEU A 283 -9.76 -7.15 -11.47
N GLU A 284 -9.70 -7.24 -10.14
CA GLU A 284 -8.45 -7.20 -9.36
C GLU A 284 -7.56 -8.43 -9.63
N ILE A 285 -8.15 -9.64 -9.61
CA ILE A 285 -7.46 -10.89 -9.93
C ILE A 285 -6.99 -10.92 -11.41
N GLN A 286 -7.78 -10.36 -12.33
CA GLN A 286 -7.36 -10.26 -13.73
C GLN A 286 -6.20 -9.27 -13.95
N ARG A 287 -6.12 -8.18 -13.16
CA ARG A 287 -4.99 -7.25 -13.18
C ARG A 287 -3.69 -7.87 -12.67
N GLU A 288 -3.75 -8.67 -11.61
CA GLU A 288 -2.57 -9.39 -11.11
C GLU A 288 -2.11 -10.50 -12.08
N ARG A 289 -3.04 -11.16 -12.79
CA ARG A 289 -2.71 -12.17 -13.82
C ARG A 289 -1.99 -11.63 -15.05
N LEU A 290 -2.11 -10.34 -15.36
CA LEU A 290 -1.42 -9.73 -16.52
C LEU A 290 0.07 -9.47 -16.27
N ALA A 291 0.60 -9.73 -15.07
CA ALA A 291 1.99 -9.47 -14.70
C ALA A 291 2.94 -10.70 -14.71
N GLY A 292 2.50 -11.91 -15.08
CA GLY A 292 3.40 -13.07 -15.25
C GLY A 292 2.71 -14.43 -15.14
N PRO A 293 3.33 -15.53 -15.64
CA PRO A 293 2.64 -16.79 -15.83
C PRO A 293 2.58 -17.60 -14.53
N LEU A 294 1.46 -17.53 -13.81
CA LEU A 294 1.16 -18.50 -12.76
C LEU A 294 0.14 -19.51 -13.28
N ARG A 295 0.59 -20.77 -13.43
CA ARG A 295 -0.29 -21.92 -13.66
C ARG A 295 -1.24 -22.07 -12.48
N LEU A 296 -2.53 -22.08 -12.76
CA LEU A 296 -3.57 -22.37 -11.76
C LEU A 296 -3.77 -23.89 -11.71
N PRO A 297 -3.96 -24.49 -10.52
CA PRO A 297 -4.46 -25.86 -10.44
C PRO A 297 -5.90 -25.90 -10.93
N GLU A 298 -6.21 -26.86 -11.81
CA GLU A 298 -7.59 -27.15 -12.19
C GLU A 298 -8.38 -27.58 -10.95
N TRP A 299 -9.37 -26.77 -10.56
CA TRP A 299 -10.35 -27.16 -9.55
C TRP A 299 -11.32 -28.17 -10.19
N LYS A 300 -10.97 -29.45 -10.12
CA LYS A 300 -11.90 -30.55 -10.35
C LYS A 300 -12.14 -31.26 -9.02
N ASN A 301 -13.40 -31.23 -8.60
CA ASN A 301 -14.04 -32.16 -7.66
C ASN A 301 -13.37 -32.34 -6.29
N ALA A 302 -13.85 -31.57 -5.30
CA ALA A 302 -13.73 -31.94 -3.88
C ALA A 302 -15.12 -32.06 -3.26
N HIS A 303 -15.93 -32.96 -3.83
CA HIS A 303 -16.92 -33.72 -3.07
C HIS A 303 -16.46 -35.18 -3.13
N ALA A 304 -15.55 -35.56 -2.22
CA ALA A 304 -15.34 -36.96 -1.87
C ALA A 304 -14.46 -37.09 -0.63
N ALA A 305 -14.90 -37.98 0.25
CA ALA A 305 -14.14 -38.65 1.31
C ALA A 305 -13.84 -37.85 2.59
N ALA A 306 -14.86 -37.76 3.44
CA ALA A 306 -14.64 -37.94 4.87
C ALA A 306 -13.97 -39.30 5.12
N LYS A 307 -12.92 -39.31 5.94
CA LYS A 307 -12.43 -40.51 6.63
C LYS A 307 -12.16 -40.15 8.10
N PRO A 308 -12.70 -40.89 9.09
CA PRO A 308 -12.66 -40.52 10.50
C PRO A 308 -11.48 -41.19 11.23
N ALA A 309 -11.01 -40.58 12.32
CA ALA A 309 -10.44 -41.21 13.54
C ALA A 309 -9.76 -40.14 14.45
N PRO A 310 -9.45 -40.44 15.72
CA PRO A 310 -10.34 -40.94 16.77
C PRO A 310 -10.11 -40.25 18.15
N ALA A 311 -10.82 -40.76 19.15
CA ALA A 311 -10.60 -40.68 20.60
C ALA A 311 -11.12 -39.44 21.34
N ALA A 312 -12.30 -39.66 21.93
CA ALA A 312 -12.88 -38.87 23.00
C ALA A 312 -12.03 -38.97 24.28
N THR A 313 -11.76 -37.82 24.90
CA THR A 313 -11.54 -37.68 26.33
C THR A 313 -12.74 -36.93 26.92
N ALA A 314 -13.11 -37.31 28.16
CA ALA A 314 -14.37 -36.94 28.83
C ALA A 314 -14.69 -35.42 28.80
N PRO A 315 -15.98 -35.04 28.78
CA PRO A 315 -16.39 -33.65 28.59
C PRO A 315 -16.12 -32.82 29.85
N VAL A 316 -15.00 -32.11 29.88
CA VAL A 316 -14.86 -30.96 30.78
C VAL A 316 -15.70 -29.83 30.16
N SER A 317 -16.82 -29.49 30.78
CA SER A 317 -17.61 -28.32 30.39
C SER A 317 -16.76 -27.07 30.62
N LEU A 318 -16.39 -26.36 29.56
CA LEU A 318 -15.63 -25.12 29.67
C LEU A 318 -16.58 -24.00 30.11
N ARG A 319 -16.21 -23.28 31.16
CA ARG A 319 -16.91 -22.05 31.56
C ARG A 319 -16.38 -20.88 30.75
N VAL A 320 -17.26 -20.23 30.00
CA VAL A 320 -16.96 -19.11 29.11
C VAL A 320 -17.74 -17.88 29.53
N LEU A 321 -17.08 -16.72 29.65
CA LEU A 321 -17.77 -15.45 29.83
C LEU A 321 -17.96 -14.75 28.47
N VAL A 322 -19.15 -14.23 28.20
CA VAL A 322 -19.43 -13.38 27.03
C VAL A 322 -19.83 -11.99 27.50
N ALA A 323 -19.04 -10.98 27.17
CA ALA A 323 -19.36 -9.58 27.38
C ALA A 323 -19.68 -8.90 26.05
N GLU A 324 -20.95 -8.59 25.83
CA GLU A 324 -21.49 -8.01 24.59
C GLU A 324 -22.68 -7.11 24.97
N ASP A 325 -22.67 -5.87 24.49
CA ASP A 325 -23.69 -4.87 24.83
C ASP A 325 -24.99 -5.09 24.06
N ASP A 326 -24.90 -5.50 22.80
CA ASP A 326 -26.06 -5.85 21.98
C ASP A 326 -26.72 -7.15 22.47
N PRO A 327 -27.95 -7.10 23.02
CA PRO A 327 -28.60 -8.27 23.61
C PRO A 327 -28.94 -9.37 22.58
N VAL A 328 -29.01 -9.03 21.29
CA VAL A 328 -29.24 -10.01 20.21
C VAL A 328 -27.95 -10.77 19.90
N SER A 329 -26.84 -10.06 19.71
CA SER A 329 -25.50 -10.64 19.51
C SER A 329 -25.10 -11.50 20.71
N ARG A 330 -25.34 -11.02 21.94
CA ARG A 330 -25.06 -11.77 23.16
C ARG A 330 -25.81 -13.10 23.21
N ARG A 331 -27.12 -13.09 22.93
CA ARG A 331 -27.94 -14.32 22.90
C ARG A 331 -27.49 -15.31 21.83
N LEU A 332 -27.07 -14.84 20.66
CA LEU A 332 -26.57 -15.70 19.59
C LEU A 332 -25.25 -16.37 19.98
N LEU A 333 -24.32 -15.63 20.59
CA LEU A 333 -23.04 -16.14 21.08
C LEU A 333 -23.23 -17.18 22.17
N VAL A 334 -24.08 -16.88 23.15
CA VAL A 334 -24.44 -17.78 24.25
C VAL A 334 -25.00 -19.08 23.70
N ARG A 335 -25.96 -18.99 22.77
CA ARG A 335 -26.56 -20.17 22.13
C ARG A 335 -25.52 -21.01 21.40
N ASN A 336 -24.67 -20.37 20.57
CA ASN A 336 -23.65 -21.09 19.81
C ASN A 336 -22.64 -21.80 20.73
N LEU A 337 -22.20 -21.15 21.81
CA LEU A 337 -21.27 -21.75 22.78
C LEU A 337 -21.93 -22.86 23.63
N ALA A 338 -23.20 -22.71 23.98
CA ALA A 338 -23.98 -23.74 24.67
C ALA A 338 -24.17 -24.98 23.79
N GLU A 339 -24.48 -24.81 22.49
CA GLU A 339 -24.55 -25.90 21.51
C GLU A 339 -23.18 -26.61 21.31
N LEU A 340 -22.06 -25.95 21.66
CA LEU A 340 -20.70 -26.50 21.65
C LEU A 340 -20.29 -27.12 23.01
N GLY A 341 -21.23 -27.23 23.96
CA GLY A 341 -21.04 -27.87 25.26
C GLY A 341 -20.31 -27.01 26.30
N CYS A 342 -20.36 -25.68 26.16
CA CYS A 342 -19.80 -24.75 27.15
C CYS A 342 -20.88 -24.26 28.11
N GLU A 343 -20.50 -23.98 29.36
CA GLU A 343 -21.31 -23.22 30.31
C GLU A 343 -21.01 -21.74 30.12
N VAL A 344 -22.02 -20.92 29.81
CA VAL A 344 -21.80 -19.52 29.42
C VAL A 344 -22.34 -18.58 30.49
N ALA A 345 -21.49 -17.69 30.99
CA ALA A 345 -21.91 -16.53 31.78
C ALA A 345 -22.05 -15.31 30.85
N GLU A 346 -23.07 -14.48 31.11
CA GLU A 346 -23.40 -13.32 30.29
C GLU A 346 -23.11 -12.01 31.02
N ALA A 347 -22.56 -11.03 30.31
CA ALA A 347 -22.44 -9.65 30.77
C ALA A 347 -22.87 -8.67 29.67
N GLY A 348 -23.70 -7.69 30.02
CA GLY A 348 -24.19 -6.67 29.08
C GLY A 348 -23.38 -5.38 29.07
N ASP A 349 -22.43 -5.23 29.98
CA ASP A 349 -21.56 -4.07 30.06
C ASP A 349 -20.20 -4.46 30.66
N GLY A 350 -19.21 -3.59 30.51
CA GLY A 350 -17.85 -3.89 30.96
C GLY A 350 -17.68 -3.95 32.48
N ARG A 351 -18.57 -3.32 33.27
CA ARG A 351 -18.47 -3.37 34.74
C ARG A 351 -18.96 -4.71 35.26
N ALA A 352 -20.11 -5.17 34.79
CA ALA A 352 -20.64 -6.49 35.09
C ALA A 352 -19.66 -7.60 34.66
N ALA A 353 -19.05 -7.44 33.48
CA ALA A 353 -18.03 -8.36 32.99
C ALA A 353 -16.78 -8.39 33.88
N LEU A 354 -16.28 -7.21 34.32
CA LEU A 354 -15.12 -7.13 35.21
C LEU A 354 -15.40 -7.76 36.58
N GLU A 355 -16.56 -7.50 37.17
CA GLU A 355 -16.92 -8.10 38.47
C GLU A 355 -17.08 -9.62 38.37
N ALA A 356 -17.66 -10.14 37.29
CA ALA A 356 -17.69 -11.57 37.03
C ALA A 356 -16.28 -12.16 36.90
N LEU A 357 -15.38 -11.50 36.14
CA LEU A 357 -14.01 -11.97 35.94
C LEU A 357 -13.17 -11.96 37.23
N LYS A 358 -13.42 -11.01 38.14
CA LYS A 358 -12.77 -11.00 39.47
C LYS A 358 -13.17 -12.21 40.32
N GLY A 359 -14.38 -12.73 40.15
CA GLY A 359 -14.83 -13.99 40.77
C GLY A 359 -14.09 -15.23 40.26
N GLY A 360 -13.43 -15.13 39.10
CA GLY A 360 -12.58 -16.16 38.52
C GLY A 360 -13.32 -17.38 37.96
N GLY A 361 -12.55 -18.38 37.53
CA GLY A 361 -13.07 -19.68 37.10
C GLY A 361 -13.52 -19.78 35.63
N PHE A 362 -13.21 -18.79 34.79
CA PHE A 362 -13.46 -18.87 33.35
C PHE A 362 -12.23 -19.40 32.60
N ALA A 363 -12.45 -20.40 31.75
CA ALA A 363 -11.42 -20.92 30.86
C ALA A 363 -11.16 -19.97 29.67
N LEU A 364 -12.17 -19.18 29.29
CA LEU A 364 -12.14 -18.23 28.20
C LEU A 364 -13.13 -17.09 28.49
N ALA A 365 -12.74 -15.86 28.18
CA ALA A 365 -13.67 -14.73 28.13
C ALA A 365 -13.62 -14.07 26.75
N LEU A 366 -14.79 -13.95 26.12
CA LEU A 366 -15.01 -13.22 24.88
C LEU A 366 -15.54 -11.83 25.24
N ILE A 367 -14.74 -10.80 24.98
CA ILE A 367 -15.04 -9.43 25.42
C ILE A 367 -15.15 -8.52 24.21
N ASP A 368 -16.31 -7.90 23.99
CA ASP A 368 -16.39 -6.83 22.99
C ASP A 368 -15.43 -5.69 23.36
N CYS A 369 -14.64 -5.24 22.39
CA CYS A 369 -13.77 -4.09 22.54
C CYS A 369 -14.57 -2.80 22.84
N GLN A 370 -15.79 -2.71 22.30
CA GLN A 370 -16.69 -1.57 22.49
C GLN A 370 -17.83 -1.95 23.45
N LEU A 371 -17.66 -1.67 24.74
CA LEU A 371 -18.69 -1.86 25.77
C LEU A 371 -19.07 -0.51 26.40
N PRO A 372 -20.35 -0.30 26.76
CA PRO A 372 -20.79 0.90 27.45
C PRO A 372 -20.23 0.95 28.88
N GLY A 373 -19.88 2.16 29.32
CA GLY A 373 -19.43 2.45 30.69
C GLY A 373 -17.97 2.08 30.99
N LEU A 374 -17.55 0.87 30.66
CA LEU A 374 -16.15 0.43 30.74
C LEU A 374 -15.81 -0.32 29.44
N ASP A 375 -14.95 0.27 28.61
CA ASP A 375 -14.54 -0.36 27.35
C ASP A 375 -13.73 -1.65 27.58
N GLY A 376 -13.71 -2.53 26.58
CA GLY A 376 -13.09 -3.86 26.71
C GLY A 376 -11.58 -3.80 26.98
N PHE A 377 -10.88 -2.79 26.47
CA PHE A 377 -9.44 -2.59 26.71
C PHE A 377 -9.16 -2.14 28.15
N ALA A 378 -9.97 -1.21 28.67
CA ALA A 378 -9.90 -0.71 30.03
C ALA A 378 -10.28 -1.81 31.03
N LEU A 379 -11.26 -2.65 30.70
CA LEU A 379 -11.58 -3.87 31.44
C LEU A 379 -10.37 -4.80 31.52
N ALA A 380 -9.75 -5.13 30.38
CA ALA A 380 -8.59 -6.02 30.34
C ALA A 380 -7.44 -5.50 31.21
N ARG A 381 -7.09 -4.20 31.09
CA ARG A 381 -6.06 -3.56 31.92
C ARG A 381 -6.36 -3.63 33.42
N LYS A 382 -7.63 -3.37 33.80
CA LYS A 382 -8.05 -3.46 35.21
C LYS A 382 -8.00 -4.88 35.74
N LEU A 383 -8.41 -5.86 34.94
CA LEU A 383 -8.31 -7.27 35.33
C LEU A 383 -6.86 -7.70 35.51
N ARG A 384 -5.95 -7.34 34.59
CA ARG A 384 -4.53 -7.70 34.72
C ARG A 384 -3.86 -7.09 35.95
N ARG A 385 -4.22 -5.85 36.34
CA ARG A 385 -3.77 -5.27 37.61
C ARG A 385 -4.28 -6.07 38.80
N PHE A 386 -5.58 -6.36 38.82
CA PHE A 386 -6.19 -7.15 39.90
C PHE A 386 -5.53 -8.53 40.02
N GLU A 387 -5.38 -9.27 38.91
CA GLU A 387 -4.71 -10.57 38.89
C GLU A 387 -3.27 -10.49 39.44
N GLY A 388 -2.54 -9.41 39.13
CA GLY A 388 -1.20 -9.17 39.67
C GLY A 388 -1.17 -8.82 41.17
N GLU A 389 -2.16 -8.08 41.66
CA GLU A 389 -2.28 -7.68 43.08
C GLU A 389 -2.59 -8.87 43.99
N ILE A 390 -3.44 -9.80 43.56
CA ILE A 390 -3.85 -10.96 44.36
C ILE A 390 -3.14 -12.27 43.97
N GLY A 391 -2.20 -12.21 43.02
CA GLY A 391 -1.48 -13.39 42.51
C GLY A 391 -2.40 -14.44 41.86
N ALA A 392 -3.52 -14.01 41.28
CA ALA A 392 -4.48 -14.92 40.66
C ALA A 392 -3.98 -15.48 39.32
N ARG A 393 -4.45 -16.69 38.97
CA ARG A 393 -4.16 -17.29 37.67
C ARG A 393 -4.75 -16.43 36.56
N ARG A 394 -3.90 -16.09 35.59
CA ARG A 394 -4.28 -15.33 34.39
C ARG A 394 -5.40 -16.05 33.62
N GLN A 395 -6.54 -15.40 33.48
CA GLN A 395 -7.66 -15.88 32.66
C GLN A 395 -7.45 -15.51 31.19
N ARG A 396 -7.83 -16.40 30.27
CA ARG A 396 -7.65 -16.18 28.82
C ARG A 396 -8.70 -15.21 28.29
N LEU A 397 -8.27 -14.04 27.81
CA LEU A 397 -9.13 -12.98 27.29
C LEU A 397 -8.98 -12.86 25.77
N ILE A 398 -10.09 -12.93 25.03
CA ILE A 398 -10.13 -12.70 23.58
C ILE A 398 -11.03 -11.51 23.30
N GLY A 399 -10.45 -10.47 22.69
CA GLY A 399 -11.19 -9.27 22.28
C GLY A 399 -12.00 -9.52 21.02
N MET A 400 -13.28 -9.15 20.99
CA MET A 400 -14.12 -9.16 19.80
C MET A 400 -14.15 -7.74 19.21
N SER A 401 -13.84 -7.59 17.92
CA SER A 401 -13.76 -6.27 17.28
C SER A 401 -14.48 -6.24 15.94
N ALA A 402 -15.20 -5.15 15.64
CA ALA A 402 -15.77 -4.88 14.31
C ALA A 402 -14.71 -4.50 13.27
N GLU A 403 -13.53 -4.07 13.72
CA GLU A 403 -12.41 -3.69 12.85
C GLU A 403 -11.34 -4.79 12.84
N ALA A 404 -11.01 -5.28 11.65
CA ALA A 404 -9.96 -6.28 11.41
C ALA A 404 -8.69 -5.60 10.86
N SER A 405 -8.03 -4.80 11.69
CA SER A 405 -6.79 -4.09 11.33
C SER A 405 -5.62 -4.50 12.22
N ALA A 406 -4.40 -4.41 11.69
CA ALA A 406 -3.18 -4.72 12.45
C ALA A 406 -3.04 -3.82 13.69
N ALA A 407 -3.42 -2.54 13.58
CA ALA A 407 -3.44 -1.59 14.69
C ALA A 407 -4.39 -2.05 15.82
N GLN A 408 -5.52 -2.67 15.48
CA GLN A 408 -6.47 -3.17 16.47
C GLN A 408 -5.94 -4.43 17.19
N ALA A 409 -5.22 -5.30 16.49
CA ALA A 409 -4.53 -6.42 17.10
C ALA A 409 -3.48 -5.95 18.12
N GLU A 410 -2.69 -4.93 17.76
CA GLU A 410 -1.72 -4.30 18.67
C GLU A 410 -2.40 -3.70 19.92
N ASN A 411 -3.55 -3.04 19.76
CA ASN A 411 -4.32 -2.49 20.88
C ASN A 411 -4.81 -3.58 21.85
N CYS A 412 -5.29 -4.72 21.33
CA CYS A 412 -5.69 -5.87 22.15
C CYS A 412 -4.50 -6.41 22.95
N THR A 413 -3.33 -6.58 22.31
CA THR A 413 -2.11 -7.05 22.97
C THR A 413 -1.62 -6.06 24.02
N ALA A 414 -1.59 -4.76 23.71
CA ALA A 414 -1.18 -3.70 24.63
C ALA A 414 -2.11 -3.57 25.85
N ALA A 415 -3.40 -3.89 25.70
CA ALA A 415 -4.35 -3.94 26.81
C ALA A 415 -4.21 -5.20 27.69
N GLY A 416 -3.39 -6.17 27.28
CA GLY A 416 -3.16 -7.43 27.99
C GLY A 416 -4.16 -8.54 27.66
N MET A 417 -4.81 -8.48 26.49
CA MET A 417 -5.60 -9.59 25.95
C MET A 417 -4.70 -10.64 25.27
N ASP A 418 -5.17 -11.89 25.21
CA ASP A 418 -4.40 -13.04 24.71
C ASP A 418 -4.72 -13.35 23.24
N GLY A 419 -5.60 -12.57 22.61
CA GLY A 419 -5.95 -12.66 21.19
C GLY A 419 -7.13 -11.77 20.83
N PHE A 420 -7.51 -11.80 19.54
CA PHE A 420 -8.68 -11.09 19.04
C PHE A 420 -9.47 -11.95 18.04
N LEU A 421 -10.77 -11.67 17.93
CA LEU A 421 -11.70 -12.33 17.02
C LEU A 421 -12.47 -11.26 16.22
N PRO A 422 -12.22 -11.12 14.90
CA PRO A 422 -12.86 -10.10 14.08
C PRO A 422 -14.33 -10.45 13.78
N LYS A 423 -15.24 -9.50 13.95
CA LYS A 423 -16.65 -9.61 13.55
C LYS A 423 -16.77 -9.30 12.03
N PRO A 424 -17.59 -10.05 11.25
CA PRO A 424 -18.41 -11.18 11.66
C PRO A 424 -17.60 -12.47 11.75
N PHE A 425 -17.83 -13.24 12.82
CA PHE A 425 -17.27 -14.58 13.01
C PHE A 425 -18.39 -15.61 13.15
N GLY A 426 -18.14 -16.81 12.66
CA GLY A 426 -19.11 -17.90 12.61
C GLY A 426 -18.86 -18.98 13.65
N ARG A 427 -19.69 -20.02 13.62
CA ARG A 427 -19.55 -21.20 14.50
C ARG A 427 -18.20 -21.89 14.36
N ALA A 428 -17.66 -21.98 13.14
CA ALA A 428 -16.37 -22.63 12.88
C ALA A 428 -15.20 -21.92 13.58
N ASP A 429 -15.25 -20.58 13.68
CA ASP A 429 -14.23 -19.79 14.36
C ASP A 429 -14.27 -20.01 15.88
N LEU A 430 -15.47 -20.09 16.45
CA LEU A 430 -15.67 -20.44 17.86
C LEU A 430 -15.18 -21.87 18.17
N GLU A 431 -15.45 -22.83 17.28
CA GLU A 431 -14.95 -24.22 17.40
C GLU A 431 -13.42 -24.30 17.33
N ALA A 432 -12.79 -23.51 16.46
CA ALA A 432 -11.33 -23.40 16.39
C ALA A 432 -10.76 -22.80 17.69
N LEU A 433 -11.37 -21.74 18.21
CA LEU A 433 -10.95 -21.08 19.44
C LEU A 433 -11.08 -22.02 20.65
N LEU A 434 -12.20 -22.72 20.78
CA LEU A 434 -12.42 -23.69 21.86
C LEU A 434 -11.44 -24.86 21.78
N ARG A 435 -11.08 -25.33 20.57
CA ARG A 435 -10.04 -26.36 20.42
C ARG A 435 -8.68 -25.91 20.96
N GLN A 436 -8.29 -24.66 20.69
CA GLN A 436 -7.04 -24.08 21.25
C GLN A 436 -7.07 -23.91 22.77
N VAL A 437 -8.25 -23.82 23.37
CA VAL A 437 -8.42 -23.75 24.83
C VAL A 437 -8.42 -25.15 25.44
N ARG A 438 -8.93 -26.17 24.72
CA ARG A 438 -8.98 -27.57 25.15
C ARG A 438 -7.64 -28.30 25.01
N SER A 439 -6.81 -27.94 24.04
CA SER A 439 -5.43 -28.43 23.97
C SER A 439 -4.64 -27.81 25.12
N PRO A 440 -4.11 -28.61 26.08
CA PRO A 440 -3.15 -28.06 27.03
C PRO A 440 -1.99 -27.48 26.21
N ALA A 441 -1.61 -26.24 26.48
CA ALA A 441 -0.37 -25.69 25.96
C ALA A 441 0.76 -26.60 26.45
N GLU A 442 1.35 -27.37 25.53
CA GLU A 442 2.67 -27.97 25.74
C GLU A 442 3.64 -26.81 25.98
N SER A 443 4.03 -26.64 27.24
CA SER A 443 5.19 -25.84 27.66
C SER A 443 6.07 -26.71 28.54
#